data_AF-A0A0J7NGC2-F1
#
_entry.id   AF-A0A0J7NGC2-F1
#
_cell.length_a   1.000
_cell.length_b   1.000
_cell.length_c   1.000
_cell.angle_alpha   90.00
_cell.angle_beta   90.00
_cell.angle_gamma   90.00
#
_symmetry.space_group_name_H-M   'P 1'
#
loop_
_entity.id
_entity.type
_entity.pdbx_description
1 polymer ?
#
loop_
_entity_poly.entity_id
_entity_poly.type
_entity_poly.pdbx_seq_one_letter_code
_entity_poly.pdbx_strand_id
1 'polypeptide(L)'
;MYEMSNSRPIVPSGDPSNDRRCPTSRVGSVKSATGHVVVDRWATHGKYVSNDGTRIATWNVRGLARTGKLHIVEKELSRYKIKIAGIAETHWRGSGHFYTADSQIFFSGLEDGSPSGVAILVCKELKNAIIGYNAINQRIIYIQVNTTPCILNIVQVYAPTTDASDEEIDLFYACLESTISRISNREIVLILGDLNAKVGCTIENEHLRSVIGRFGIGTRNERGERLLQFCIDNNFSIANTAYKQYIRRLYTWTSPNKLVKNQIDYILIKSRWRASILTAKTLPGADCESDHQLLVCSFRTKLKAYKRRTFEQKLPHITNRVTFSDMLNMNIAASIVTNQSMDPNELWSEAKQAIITALRSTQPCPKTTKKQHWIEENSKVTEISSQNEEPDILIQEVHAAIRKLAHNKSPEIDLITGEVLQAMGDDGVKVVHNICNLIWKTRSWPREWTTSVIIPLHKKGTTTKCDNYRLIALLTHISKIMLHIIQSRLQPFTTWQIAPEQAGFVKGRGTREQILNLRQLIEKAREDYTPMYICVVDYVKAFDKVKWHKMWPILTRMGIPGHLVQLIKNLYKNSTAVVRIENCLSPECVIRKGVRQGCILSPLLYNLYSEHIMRTVLDGWDGGV
;
A
#
# COMPACT_ATOMS: atom_id res chain seq x y z
N MET A 1 -57.74 6.55 41.01
CA MET A 1 -57.52 5.70 39.81
C MET A 1 -58.09 6.48 38.63
N TYR A 2 -57.24 7.12 37.84
CA TYR A 2 -57.59 7.89 36.64
C TYR A 2 -56.34 8.02 35.78
N GLU A 3 -56.50 7.96 34.45
CA GLU A 3 -55.42 8.22 33.51
C GLU A 3 -55.24 9.72 33.28
N MET A 4 -54.00 10.17 33.03
CA MET A 4 -53.76 11.07 31.90
C MET A 4 -52.30 11.06 31.45
N SER A 5 -52.10 11.36 30.17
CA SER A 5 -50.85 11.22 29.43
C SER A 5 -49.90 12.42 29.62
N ASN A 6 -48.61 12.21 29.36
CA ASN A 6 -47.70 13.29 28.93
C ASN A 6 -46.46 12.78 28.15
N SER A 7 -46.64 11.80 27.28
CA SER A 7 -45.68 11.48 26.23
C SER A 7 -45.71 12.57 25.16
N ARG A 8 -44.68 13.43 25.10
CA ARG A 8 -44.57 14.42 24.00
C ARG A 8 -44.26 13.67 22.68
N PRO A 9 -45.13 13.73 21.66
CA PRO A 9 -44.91 13.05 20.40
C PRO A 9 -43.82 13.74 19.57
N ILE A 10 -43.05 12.95 18.82
CA ILE A 10 -42.23 13.46 17.72
C ILE A 10 -43.17 13.60 16.52
N VAL A 11 -43.57 14.83 16.19
CA VAL A 11 -44.46 15.11 15.05
C VAL A 11 -43.64 15.14 13.76
N PRO A 12 -43.91 14.28 12.76
CA PRO A 12 -43.33 14.41 11.43
C PRO A 12 -44.09 15.49 10.65
N SER A 13 -43.40 16.48 10.07
CA SER A 13 -44.04 17.38 9.08
C SER A 13 -44.09 16.72 7.69
N GLY A 14 -45.23 16.86 7.02
CA GLY A 14 -45.38 16.54 5.60
C GLY A 14 -44.69 17.56 4.69
N ASP A 15 -44.79 18.84 5.08
CA ASP A 15 -44.27 20.02 4.37
C ASP A 15 -42.90 20.47 4.95
N PRO A 16 -41.90 20.82 4.12
CA PRO A 16 -40.63 21.39 4.55
C PRO A 16 -40.42 22.90 4.28
N SER A 17 -41.28 23.63 3.56
CA SER A 17 -40.93 24.92 2.94
C SER A 17 -41.76 26.16 3.35
N ASN A 18 -42.83 26.02 4.15
CA ASN A 18 -43.70 27.15 4.52
C ASN A 18 -43.17 27.98 5.72
N ASP A 19 -42.99 29.30 5.54
CA ASP A 19 -42.34 30.21 6.52
C ASP A 19 -42.99 31.61 6.55
N ARG A 20 -43.34 32.13 7.75
CA ARG A 20 -43.76 33.53 8.02
C ARG A 20 -43.96 33.87 9.52
N ARG A 21 -43.11 34.77 10.05
CA ARG A 21 -43.31 35.76 11.16
C ARG A 21 -43.87 35.26 12.53
N CYS A 22 -43.09 35.21 13.62
CA CYS A 22 -42.71 36.32 14.56
C CYS A 22 -43.35 36.09 15.97
N PRO A 23 -42.95 36.79 17.07
CA PRO A 23 -41.60 37.07 17.59
C PRO A 23 -41.47 36.80 19.14
N THR A 24 -40.38 37.27 19.78
CA THR A 24 -40.17 37.54 21.24
C THR A 24 -39.68 36.46 22.26
N SER A 25 -38.36 36.55 22.54
CA SER A 25 -37.77 36.83 23.89
C SER A 25 -37.54 35.74 24.97
N ARG A 26 -36.50 36.03 25.80
CA ARG A 26 -36.05 35.44 27.09
C ARG A 26 -35.53 33.98 27.04
N VAL A 27 -34.30 33.62 27.41
CA VAL A 27 -33.36 33.96 28.53
C VAL A 27 -33.57 33.10 29.79
N GLY A 28 -32.50 32.43 30.26
CA GLY A 28 -32.46 31.54 31.44
C GLY A 28 -31.88 30.15 31.09
N SER A 29 -30.60 29.89 31.33
CA SER A 29 -30.03 29.25 32.54
C SER A 29 -30.34 27.73 32.66
N VAL A 30 -29.43 26.75 32.50
CA VAL A 30 -28.04 26.50 33.00
C VAL A 30 -28.02 25.48 34.15
N LYS A 31 -27.03 24.56 34.10
CA LYS A 31 -26.76 23.44 35.03
C LYS A 31 -27.81 22.31 35.00
N SER A 32 -27.54 21.05 35.33
CA SER A 32 -26.36 20.17 35.43
C SER A 32 -26.72 19.15 36.52
N ALA A 33 -26.86 17.88 36.19
CA ALA A 33 -26.93 16.79 37.17
C ALA A 33 -26.27 15.53 36.60
N THR A 34 -25.24 15.03 37.26
CA THR A 34 -24.56 13.79 36.91
C THR A 34 -25.31 12.60 37.50
N GLY A 35 -25.87 11.74 36.65
CA GLY A 35 -26.41 10.44 37.05
C GLY A 35 -25.52 9.31 36.57
N HIS A 36 -24.68 8.75 37.44
CA HIS A 36 -23.99 7.49 37.16
C HIS A 36 -25.00 6.34 37.25
N VAL A 37 -25.32 5.72 36.12
CA VAL A 37 -25.93 4.39 36.08
C VAL A 37 -24.85 3.40 35.68
N VAL A 38 -24.38 2.61 36.65
CA VAL A 38 -23.59 1.41 36.36
C VAL A 38 -24.54 0.39 35.75
N VAL A 39 -24.32 0.02 34.49
CA VAL A 39 -25.01 -1.12 33.86
C VAL A 39 -23.98 -2.22 33.69
N ASP A 40 -24.07 -3.23 34.55
CA ASP A 40 -23.23 -4.40 34.51
C ASP A 40 -23.49 -5.23 33.24
N ARG A 41 -22.43 -5.88 32.72
CA ARG A 41 -22.43 -6.94 31.69
C ARG A 41 -23.31 -6.73 30.44
N TRP A 42 -22.69 -6.61 29.26
CA TRP A 42 -22.87 -7.54 28.12
C TRP A 42 -22.02 -7.13 26.91
N ALA A 43 -21.33 -8.10 26.30
CA ALA A 43 -20.63 -7.93 25.02
C ALA A 43 -20.44 -9.27 24.29
N THR A 44 -21.53 -10.00 24.01
CA THR A 44 -21.50 -11.26 23.24
C THR A 44 -22.26 -11.14 21.91
N HIS A 45 -21.63 -11.62 20.84
CA HIS A 45 -22.20 -11.80 19.49
C HIS A 45 -22.68 -10.55 18.72
N GLY A 46 -22.10 -9.39 19.00
CA GLY A 46 -21.93 -8.35 17.97
C GLY A 46 -20.75 -8.70 17.03
N LYS A 47 -20.84 -8.36 15.73
CA LYS A 47 -19.67 -8.49 14.83
C LYS A 47 -18.59 -7.48 15.24
N TYR A 48 -17.45 -7.98 15.72
CA TYR A 48 -16.33 -7.15 16.18
C TYR A 48 -15.82 -6.19 15.11
N VAL A 49 -15.54 -4.96 15.53
CA VAL A 49 -14.86 -3.96 14.69
C VAL A 49 -13.43 -4.43 14.42
N SER A 50 -13.02 -4.40 13.15
CA SER A 50 -11.65 -4.68 12.71
C SER A 50 -11.13 -3.55 11.81
N ASN A 51 -9.81 -3.37 11.83
CA ASN A 51 -9.03 -2.21 11.34
C ASN A 51 -9.68 -1.35 10.24
N ASP A 52 -9.72 -0.04 10.49
CA ASP A 52 -10.34 1.02 9.67
C ASP A 52 -10.38 0.74 8.16
N GLY A 53 -11.59 0.49 7.65
CA GLY A 53 -11.89 0.57 6.22
C GLY A 53 -11.84 2.02 5.70
N THR A 54 -11.72 2.16 4.39
CA THR A 54 -11.68 3.45 3.68
C THR A 54 -12.93 4.27 4.01
N ARG A 55 -12.76 5.50 4.51
CA ARG A 55 -13.89 6.39 4.80
C ARG A 55 -14.25 7.21 3.57
N ILE A 56 -15.49 7.07 3.11
CA ILE A 56 -16.08 7.81 1.99
C ILE A 56 -17.31 8.54 2.53
N ALA A 57 -17.58 9.77 2.09
CA ALA A 57 -18.65 10.61 2.64
C ALA A 57 -19.46 11.36 1.58
N THR A 58 -20.63 11.86 1.98
CA THR A 58 -21.37 12.92 1.27
C THR A 58 -21.72 14.05 2.24
N TRP A 59 -21.76 15.29 1.74
CA TRP A 59 -22.20 16.48 2.50
C TRP A 59 -22.79 17.53 1.55
N ASN A 60 -24.06 17.91 1.74
CA ASN A 60 -24.55 19.17 1.21
C ASN A 60 -23.98 20.32 2.08
N VAL A 61 -23.33 21.30 1.45
CA VAL A 61 -22.59 22.37 2.15
C VAL A 61 -23.17 23.76 1.97
N ARG A 62 -24.22 23.94 1.17
CA ARG A 62 -24.92 25.22 0.95
C ARG A 62 -23.99 26.38 0.58
N GLY A 63 -23.36 26.25 -0.58
CA GLY A 63 -22.45 27.20 -1.23
C GLY A 63 -21.01 27.17 -0.68
N LEU A 64 -20.04 27.02 -1.58
CA LEU A 64 -18.59 27.11 -1.28
C LEU A 64 -17.96 28.46 -1.66
N ALA A 65 -18.74 29.40 -2.21
CA ALA A 65 -18.25 30.71 -2.65
C ALA A 65 -17.75 31.63 -1.51
N ARG A 66 -18.14 31.37 -0.24
CA ARG A 66 -17.66 32.15 0.91
C ARG A 66 -16.18 31.84 1.19
N THR A 67 -15.33 32.88 1.14
CA THR A 67 -13.89 32.78 1.43
C THR A 67 -13.63 32.01 2.73
N GLY A 68 -12.78 30.98 2.65
CA GLY A 68 -12.43 30.11 3.78
C GLY A 68 -13.38 28.93 4.04
N LYS A 69 -14.62 28.92 3.53
CA LYS A 69 -15.57 27.81 3.79
C LYS A 69 -15.10 26.47 3.21
N LEU A 70 -14.46 26.49 2.04
CA LEU A 70 -13.77 25.30 1.49
C LEU A 70 -12.70 24.76 2.44
N HIS A 71 -11.87 25.62 3.04
CA HIS A 71 -10.82 25.20 3.98
C HIS A 71 -11.41 24.57 5.26
N ILE A 72 -12.56 25.07 5.74
CA ILE A 72 -13.29 24.44 6.86
C ILE A 72 -13.73 23.03 6.50
N VAL A 73 -14.30 22.84 5.30
CA VAL A 73 -14.70 21.51 4.80
C VAL A 73 -13.49 20.58 4.69
N GLU A 74 -12.39 21.00 4.06
CA GLU A 74 -11.18 20.17 3.93
C GLU A 74 -10.56 19.80 5.28
N LYS A 75 -10.58 20.73 6.25
CA LYS A 75 -10.12 20.51 7.63
C LYS A 75 -10.97 19.48 8.36
N GLU A 76 -12.29 19.53 8.24
CA GLU A 76 -13.19 18.54 8.86
C GLU A 76 -13.13 17.16 8.18
N LEU A 77 -13.02 17.11 6.85
CA LEU A 77 -12.77 15.86 6.12
C LEU A 77 -11.45 15.20 6.59
N SER A 78 -10.40 15.99 6.76
CA SER A 78 -9.10 15.54 7.26
C SER A 78 -9.17 15.07 8.71
N ARG A 79 -9.83 15.84 9.59
CA ARG A 79 -10.08 15.52 11.02
C ARG A 79 -10.78 14.16 11.18
N TYR A 80 -11.76 13.86 10.33
CA TYR A 80 -12.48 12.58 10.35
C TYR A 80 -11.83 11.47 9.49
N LYS A 81 -10.66 11.73 8.91
CA LYS A 81 -9.87 10.81 8.05
C LYS A 81 -10.65 10.31 6.82
N ILE A 82 -11.53 11.15 6.27
CA ILE A 82 -12.26 10.86 5.04
C ILE A 82 -11.31 10.99 3.86
N LYS A 83 -11.39 10.06 2.91
CA LYS A 83 -10.48 9.97 1.77
C LYS A 83 -11.10 10.45 0.46
N ILE A 84 -12.42 10.30 0.33
CA ILE A 84 -13.22 10.85 -0.77
C ILE A 84 -14.52 11.38 -0.17
N ALA A 85 -14.90 12.60 -0.51
CA ALA A 85 -16.18 13.20 -0.13
C ALA A 85 -16.88 13.75 -1.38
N GLY A 86 -18.10 13.29 -1.64
CA GLY A 86 -19.00 13.97 -2.56
C GLY A 86 -19.64 15.17 -1.87
N ILE A 87 -19.80 16.27 -2.60
CA ILE A 87 -20.34 17.54 -2.10
C ILE A 87 -21.50 18.00 -2.99
N ALA A 88 -22.60 18.44 -2.37
CA ALA A 88 -23.75 19.07 -3.02
C ALA A 88 -23.87 20.55 -2.62
N GLU A 89 -24.60 21.34 -3.41
CA GLU A 89 -24.68 22.82 -3.33
C GLU A 89 -23.28 23.47 -3.31
N THR A 90 -22.45 23.24 -4.35
CA THR A 90 -21.13 23.89 -4.43
C THR A 90 -21.21 25.37 -4.85
N HIS A 91 -22.18 25.71 -5.71
CA HIS A 91 -22.36 27.02 -6.35
C HIS A 91 -21.11 27.46 -7.16
N TRP A 92 -20.41 26.50 -7.78
CA TRP A 92 -19.28 26.79 -8.68
C TRP A 92 -19.73 26.77 -10.15
N ARG A 93 -19.24 27.73 -10.94
CA ARG A 93 -19.61 27.89 -12.35
C ARG A 93 -18.86 26.94 -13.28
N GLY A 94 -19.59 26.37 -14.24
CA GLY A 94 -19.03 25.47 -15.25
C GLY A 94 -18.56 24.12 -14.68
N SER A 95 -17.66 23.44 -15.40
CA SER A 95 -17.11 22.15 -14.95
C SER A 95 -15.59 22.09 -15.13
N GLY A 96 -14.94 21.24 -14.33
CA GLY A 96 -13.49 21.12 -14.36
C GLY A 96 -12.91 20.38 -13.18
N HIS A 97 -11.60 20.57 -12.97
CA HIS A 97 -10.91 20.09 -11.77
C HIS A 97 -9.73 20.99 -11.41
N PHE A 98 -9.41 21.05 -10.12
CA PHE A 98 -8.25 21.80 -9.60
C PHE A 98 -7.64 21.12 -8.37
N TYR A 99 -6.60 21.73 -7.80
CA TYR A 99 -5.87 21.21 -6.65
C TYR A 99 -5.83 22.28 -5.54
N THR A 100 -6.02 21.84 -4.30
CA THR A 100 -5.76 22.62 -3.08
C THR A 100 -4.48 22.11 -2.41
N ALA A 101 -4.16 22.60 -1.22
CA ALA A 101 -3.07 22.06 -0.41
C ALA A 101 -3.33 20.61 0.08
N ASP A 102 -4.59 20.18 0.18
CA ASP A 102 -5.00 18.92 0.82
C ASP A 102 -5.78 17.95 -0.09
N SER A 103 -6.43 18.46 -1.14
CA SER A 103 -7.32 17.71 -2.03
C SER A 103 -7.05 17.97 -3.52
N GLN A 104 -7.48 17.01 -4.35
CA GLN A 104 -7.87 17.24 -5.73
C GLN A 104 -9.39 17.36 -5.77
N ILE A 105 -9.90 18.35 -6.50
CA ILE A 105 -11.33 18.68 -6.54
C ILE A 105 -11.81 18.56 -7.98
N PHE A 106 -12.86 17.78 -8.20
CA PHE A 106 -13.59 17.66 -9.47
C PHE A 106 -14.97 18.27 -9.29
N PHE A 107 -15.48 19.05 -10.25
CA PHE A 107 -16.77 19.75 -10.08
C PHE A 107 -17.57 19.91 -11.38
N SER A 108 -18.88 20.09 -11.22
CA SER A 108 -19.83 20.43 -12.28
C SER A 108 -20.95 21.33 -11.72
N GLY A 109 -21.20 22.45 -12.38
CA GLY A 109 -22.27 23.41 -12.12
C GLY A 109 -22.60 24.19 -13.39
N LEU A 110 -23.65 25.02 -13.34
CA LEU A 110 -24.08 25.82 -14.49
C LEU A 110 -23.22 27.09 -14.63
N GLU A 111 -23.12 27.64 -15.84
CA GLU A 111 -22.34 28.86 -16.10
C GLU A 111 -23.02 30.13 -15.58
N ASP A 112 -24.34 30.10 -15.41
CA ASP A 112 -25.16 31.20 -14.88
C ASP A 112 -24.77 31.61 -13.43
N GLY A 113 -24.23 30.69 -12.63
CA GLY A 113 -23.99 30.91 -11.20
C GLY A 113 -25.23 30.71 -10.32
N SER A 114 -26.21 29.94 -10.79
CA SER A 114 -27.31 29.40 -9.99
C SER A 114 -26.79 28.61 -8.77
N PRO A 115 -27.60 28.44 -7.70
CA PRO A 115 -27.21 27.70 -6.49
C PRO A 115 -27.11 26.17 -6.69
N SER A 116 -26.95 25.70 -7.92
CA SER A 116 -26.75 24.28 -8.23
C SER A 116 -25.27 23.97 -8.46
N GLY A 117 -24.86 22.75 -8.12
CA GLY A 117 -23.54 22.25 -8.44
C GLY A 117 -23.10 21.13 -7.50
N VAL A 118 -22.39 20.17 -8.07
CA VAL A 118 -21.84 18.99 -7.39
C VAL A 118 -20.32 18.94 -7.56
N ALA A 119 -19.64 18.41 -6.54
CA ALA A 119 -18.19 18.16 -6.60
C ALA A 119 -17.82 16.85 -5.91
N ILE A 120 -16.63 16.34 -6.22
CA ILE A 120 -16.01 15.25 -5.48
C ILE A 120 -14.60 15.69 -5.07
N LEU A 121 -14.41 15.80 -3.75
CA LEU A 121 -13.16 16.11 -3.08
C LEU A 121 -12.42 14.80 -2.80
N VAL A 122 -11.24 14.66 -3.40
CA VAL A 122 -10.37 13.49 -3.29
C VAL A 122 -9.12 13.92 -2.51
N CYS A 123 -8.88 13.31 -1.35
CA CYS A 123 -7.67 13.57 -0.56
C CYS A 123 -6.41 13.36 -1.42
N LYS A 124 -5.39 14.22 -1.29
CA LYS A 124 -4.14 14.19 -2.10
C LYS A 124 -3.44 12.82 -2.16
N GLU A 125 -3.64 11.96 -1.16
CA GLU A 125 -3.21 10.56 -1.14
C GLU A 125 -3.89 9.65 -2.19
N LEU A 126 -4.89 10.14 -2.93
CA LEU A 126 -5.64 9.38 -3.93
C LEU A 126 -5.60 9.98 -5.33
N LYS A 127 -4.91 11.11 -5.56
CA LYS A 127 -4.70 11.72 -6.88
C LYS A 127 -4.31 10.68 -7.95
N ASN A 128 -3.32 9.84 -7.65
CA ASN A 128 -2.80 8.83 -8.57
C ASN A 128 -3.62 7.51 -8.58
N ALA A 129 -4.73 7.44 -7.84
CA ALA A 129 -5.69 6.35 -7.91
C ALA A 129 -6.89 6.70 -8.79
N ILE A 130 -7.09 7.97 -9.17
CA ILE A 130 -8.13 8.37 -10.12
C ILE A 130 -7.73 7.93 -11.53
N ILE A 131 -8.64 7.24 -12.20
CA ILE A 131 -8.51 6.82 -13.61
C ILE A 131 -9.05 7.93 -14.53
N GLY A 132 -10.17 8.53 -14.13
CA GLY A 132 -10.83 9.63 -14.82
C GLY A 132 -12.04 10.13 -14.03
N TYR A 133 -12.69 11.16 -14.56
CA TYR A 133 -13.96 11.69 -14.07
C TYR A 133 -14.86 12.07 -15.24
N ASN A 134 -16.15 12.19 -14.98
CA ASN A 134 -17.12 12.71 -15.94
C ASN A 134 -18.08 13.68 -15.24
N ALA A 135 -18.14 14.91 -15.73
CA ALA A 135 -19.05 15.95 -15.29
C ALA A 135 -20.24 15.96 -16.26
N ILE A 136 -21.40 15.49 -15.80
CA ILE A 136 -22.56 15.24 -16.68
C ILE A 136 -23.48 16.46 -16.69
N ASN A 137 -23.80 16.98 -15.51
CA ASN A 137 -24.56 18.21 -15.30
C ASN A 137 -24.40 18.71 -13.85
N GLN A 138 -25.00 19.85 -13.53
CA GLN A 138 -25.00 20.47 -12.19
C GLN A 138 -25.61 19.62 -11.06
N ARG A 139 -26.26 18.49 -11.40
CA ARG A 139 -26.84 17.52 -10.46
C ARG A 139 -26.07 16.20 -10.38
N ILE A 140 -25.17 15.87 -11.33
CA ILE A 140 -24.51 14.56 -11.42
C ILE A 140 -23.04 14.69 -11.89
N ILE A 141 -22.12 14.18 -11.08
CA ILE A 141 -20.70 13.99 -11.42
C ILE A 141 -20.22 12.63 -10.92
N TYR A 142 -19.32 11.95 -11.65
CA TYR A 142 -18.67 10.75 -11.12
C TYR A 142 -17.16 10.69 -11.35
N ILE A 143 -16.47 9.98 -10.45
CA ILE A 143 -15.05 9.62 -10.58
C ILE A 143 -14.88 8.10 -10.66
N GLN A 144 -13.85 7.66 -11.38
CA GLN A 144 -13.42 6.27 -11.44
C GLN A 144 -12.12 6.09 -10.64
N VAL A 145 -12.12 5.17 -9.66
CA VAL A 145 -11.00 4.95 -8.75
C VAL A 145 -10.44 3.53 -8.91
N ASN A 146 -9.12 3.43 -9.09
CA ASN A 146 -8.38 2.19 -9.23
C ASN A 146 -8.22 1.50 -7.86
N THR A 147 -9.07 0.50 -7.57
CA THR A 147 -9.06 -0.24 -6.31
C THR A 147 -8.76 -1.72 -6.54
N THR A 148 -8.66 -2.50 -5.46
CA THR A 148 -8.57 -3.96 -5.54
C THR A 148 -9.73 -4.59 -4.76
N PRO A 149 -10.47 -5.56 -5.35
CA PRO A 149 -10.15 -6.30 -6.58
C PRO A 149 -10.55 -5.62 -7.91
N CYS A 150 -11.45 -4.64 -7.92
CA CYS A 150 -11.96 -3.99 -9.15
C CYS A 150 -12.10 -2.46 -9.02
N ILE A 151 -12.46 -1.79 -10.11
CA ILE A 151 -12.69 -0.33 -10.14
C ILE A 151 -13.88 0.04 -9.25
N LEU A 152 -13.73 1.17 -8.56
CA LEU A 152 -14.78 1.80 -7.76
C LEU A 152 -15.22 3.08 -8.45
N ASN A 153 -16.46 3.11 -8.91
CA ASN A 153 -17.11 4.28 -9.47
C ASN A 153 -17.88 4.97 -8.34
N ILE A 154 -17.63 6.26 -8.14
CA ILE A 154 -18.30 7.08 -7.12
C ILE A 154 -19.05 8.18 -7.85
N VAL A 155 -20.38 8.11 -7.81
CA VAL A 155 -21.30 9.10 -8.36
C VAL A 155 -21.76 10.01 -7.23
N GLN A 156 -21.50 11.31 -7.31
CA GLN A 156 -22.14 12.32 -6.44
C GLN A 156 -23.34 12.89 -7.16
N VAL A 157 -24.48 12.95 -6.46
CA VAL A 157 -25.74 13.52 -6.95
C VAL A 157 -26.28 14.63 -6.07
N TYR A 158 -27.10 15.50 -6.67
CA TYR A 158 -27.97 16.45 -5.99
C TYR A 158 -29.33 16.46 -6.70
N ALA A 159 -30.30 15.72 -6.15
CA ALA A 159 -31.64 15.62 -6.74
C ALA A 159 -32.39 16.96 -6.69
N PRO A 160 -33.37 17.18 -7.59
CA PRO A 160 -34.23 18.37 -7.53
C PRO A 160 -34.88 18.58 -6.15
N THR A 161 -35.08 19.83 -5.75
CA THR A 161 -35.82 20.22 -4.54
C THR A 161 -37.31 19.90 -4.69
N THR A 162 -38.08 20.01 -3.60
CA THR A 162 -39.54 19.76 -3.59
C THR A 162 -40.31 20.52 -4.65
N ASP A 163 -39.83 21.70 -5.01
CA ASP A 163 -40.57 22.69 -5.81
C ASP A 163 -40.29 22.56 -7.32
N ALA A 164 -39.42 21.60 -7.71
CA ALA A 164 -39.15 21.25 -9.11
C ALA A 164 -40.27 20.37 -9.70
N SER A 165 -40.54 20.52 -11.01
CA SER A 165 -41.56 19.74 -11.72
C SER A 165 -41.20 18.25 -11.80
N ASP A 166 -42.21 17.41 -12.03
CA ASP A 166 -42.00 15.97 -12.27
C ASP A 166 -41.06 15.69 -13.44
N GLU A 167 -41.09 16.54 -14.46
CA GLU A 167 -40.21 16.45 -15.63
C GLU A 167 -38.74 16.62 -15.23
N GLU A 168 -38.41 17.52 -14.29
CA GLU A 168 -37.06 17.65 -13.74
C GLU A 168 -36.63 16.42 -12.93
N ILE A 169 -37.55 15.82 -12.18
CA ILE A 169 -37.29 14.61 -11.37
C ILE A 169 -37.00 13.42 -12.28
N ASP A 170 -37.83 13.22 -13.29
CA ASP A 170 -37.74 12.06 -14.17
C ASP A 170 -36.56 12.20 -15.15
N LEU A 171 -36.26 13.43 -15.62
CA LEU A 171 -35.02 13.74 -16.35
C LEU A 171 -33.78 13.46 -15.48
N PHE A 172 -33.81 13.79 -14.18
CA PHE A 172 -32.71 13.48 -13.26
C PHE A 172 -32.50 11.96 -13.12
N TYR A 173 -33.57 11.18 -12.92
CA TYR A 173 -33.46 9.71 -12.80
C TYR A 173 -33.02 9.05 -14.12
N ALA A 174 -33.56 9.47 -15.26
CA ALA A 174 -33.14 8.99 -16.58
C ALA A 174 -31.67 9.30 -16.88
N CYS A 175 -31.19 10.49 -16.47
CA CYS A 175 -29.78 10.87 -16.60
C CYS A 175 -28.87 10.02 -15.68
N LEU A 176 -29.31 9.75 -14.46
CA LEU A 176 -28.60 8.88 -13.50
C LEU A 176 -28.54 7.43 -13.98
N GLU A 177 -29.61 6.89 -14.56
CA GLU A 177 -29.63 5.56 -15.16
C GLU A 177 -28.78 5.46 -16.44
N SER A 178 -28.84 6.48 -17.33
CA SER A 178 -27.93 6.60 -18.48
C SER A 178 -26.46 6.69 -18.05
N THR A 179 -26.18 7.17 -16.84
CA THR A 179 -24.83 7.20 -16.25
C THR A 179 -24.40 5.83 -15.73
N ILE A 180 -25.30 5.11 -15.04
CA ILE A 180 -24.99 3.82 -14.40
C ILE A 180 -24.90 2.67 -15.42
N SER A 181 -25.73 2.69 -16.45
CA SER A 181 -25.74 1.70 -17.54
C SER A 181 -24.44 1.67 -18.35
N ARG A 182 -23.70 2.78 -18.42
CA ARG A 182 -22.36 2.87 -19.02
C ARG A 182 -21.26 2.20 -18.17
N ILE A 183 -21.54 1.88 -16.91
CA ILE A 183 -20.55 1.33 -15.97
C ILE A 183 -20.67 -0.20 -15.92
N SER A 184 -19.54 -0.89 -16.11
CA SER A 184 -19.48 -2.36 -16.14
C SER A 184 -20.05 -3.00 -14.87
N ASN A 185 -20.99 -3.94 -15.03
CA ASN A 185 -21.60 -4.69 -13.92
C ASN A 185 -20.61 -5.56 -13.10
N ARG A 186 -19.33 -5.66 -13.52
CA ARG A 186 -18.24 -6.28 -12.75
C ARG A 186 -17.58 -5.33 -11.74
N GLU A 187 -17.79 -4.03 -11.89
CA GLU A 187 -17.21 -2.98 -11.05
C GLU A 187 -18.09 -2.68 -9.83
N ILE A 188 -17.58 -1.85 -8.92
CA ILE A 188 -18.36 -1.32 -7.81
C ILE A 188 -18.94 0.04 -8.25
N VAL A 189 -20.23 0.25 -7.98
CA VAL A 189 -20.88 1.56 -8.09
C VAL A 189 -21.38 1.95 -6.71
N LEU A 190 -20.99 3.16 -6.28
CA LEU A 190 -21.40 3.80 -5.05
C LEU A 190 -22.03 5.16 -5.43
N ILE A 191 -23.31 5.35 -5.13
CA ILE A 191 -23.99 6.63 -5.32
C ILE A 191 -24.04 7.33 -3.96
N LEU A 192 -23.68 8.60 -3.97
CA LEU A 192 -23.56 9.49 -2.82
C LEU A 192 -24.37 10.74 -3.13
N GLY A 193 -25.09 11.29 -2.15
CA GLY A 193 -25.71 12.59 -2.36
C GLY A 193 -26.88 12.90 -1.46
N ASP A 194 -27.35 14.12 -1.62
CA ASP A 194 -28.68 14.54 -1.19
C ASP A 194 -29.68 14.19 -2.30
N LEU A 195 -30.69 13.42 -1.93
CA LEU A 195 -31.71 12.88 -2.84
C LEU A 195 -33.10 13.48 -2.59
N ASN A 196 -33.23 14.44 -1.66
CA ASN A 196 -34.50 15.13 -1.36
C ASN A 196 -35.71 14.18 -1.13
N ALA A 197 -35.43 12.99 -0.59
CA ALA A 197 -36.38 11.87 -0.51
C ALA A 197 -36.41 11.27 0.91
N LYS A 198 -37.60 10.97 1.44
CA LYS A 198 -37.79 10.28 2.72
C LYS A 198 -38.19 8.82 2.44
N VAL A 199 -37.30 7.85 2.66
CA VAL A 199 -37.59 6.43 2.41
C VAL A 199 -38.31 5.73 3.58
N GLY A 200 -38.20 6.33 4.77
CA GLY A 200 -38.88 5.94 6.00
C GLY A 200 -38.27 4.75 6.77
N CYS A 201 -38.94 4.36 7.85
CA CYS A 201 -38.66 3.12 8.57
C CYS A 201 -39.43 1.94 7.96
N THR A 202 -38.77 0.81 7.74
CA THR A 202 -39.37 -0.39 7.11
C THR A 202 -39.13 -1.64 7.96
N ILE A 203 -39.87 -1.73 9.06
CA ILE A 203 -39.92 -2.94 9.90
C ILE A 203 -40.85 -3.98 9.28
N GLU A 204 -42.02 -3.54 8.80
CA GLU A 204 -43.10 -4.38 8.25
C GLU A 204 -42.88 -4.81 6.79
N ASN A 205 -42.24 -3.97 5.96
CA ASN A 205 -42.01 -4.26 4.53
C ASN A 205 -40.88 -5.29 4.31
N GLU A 206 -41.13 -6.55 4.65
CA GLU A 206 -40.19 -7.67 4.58
C GLU A 206 -39.62 -7.90 3.16
N HIS A 207 -40.45 -7.70 2.13
CA HIS A 207 -40.07 -7.84 0.73
C HIS A 207 -38.99 -6.84 0.26
N LEU A 208 -38.88 -5.66 0.90
CA LEU A 208 -37.90 -4.63 0.51
C LEU A 208 -36.53 -4.77 1.21
N ARG A 209 -36.32 -5.76 2.08
CA ARG A 209 -35.11 -5.87 2.94
C ARG A 209 -33.77 -6.04 2.20
N SER A 210 -33.81 -6.40 0.91
CA SER A 210 -32.67 -6.40 -0.02
C SER A 210 -32.19 -4.99 -0.36
N VAL A 211 -33.12 -4.05 -0.48
CA VAL A 211 -32.91 -2.64 -0.87
C VAL A 211 -32.75 -1.77 0.38
N ILE A 212 -33.73 -1.76 1.29
CA ILE A 212 -33.79 -0.87 2.45
C ILE A 212 -33.51 -1.60 3.77
N GLY A 213 -32.86 -0.94 4.71
CA GLY A 213 -32.60 -1.47 6.04
C GLY A 213 -33.62 -1.02 7.10
N ARG A 214 -33.74 -1.81 8.16
CA ARG A 214 -34.72 -1.65 9.26
C ARG A 214 -34.51 -0.41 10.16
N PHE A 215 -33.56 0.48 9.86
CA PHE A 215 -33.14 1.59 10.73
C PHE A 215 -33.21 2.98 10.05
N GLY A 216 -33.97 3.12 8.96
CA GLY A 216 -34.35 4.44 8.45
C GLY A 216 -35.30 5.18 9.40
N ILE A 217 -35.38 6.51 9.29
CA ILE A 217 -36.29 7.34 10.11
C ILE A 217 -37.41 7.97 9.27
N GLY A 218 -38.54 8.24 9.92
CA GLY A 218 -39.66 9.00 9.37
C GLY A 218 -40.65 8.15 8.58
N THR A 219 -41.68 8.82 8.06
CA THR A 219 -42.63 8.27 7.10
C THR A 219 -42.07 8.40 5.68
N ARG A 220 -42.41 7.46 4.80
CA ARG A 220 -42.04 7.54 3.38
C ARG A 220 -42.81 8.66 2.67
N ASN A 221 -42.18 9.34 1.72
CA ASN A 221 -42.86 10.22 0.75
C ASN A 221 -42.72 9.69 -0.69
N GLU A 222 -43.47 10.27 -1.63
CA GLU A 222 -43.50 9.85 -3.04
C GLU A 222 -42.11 9.83 -3.70
N ARG A 223 -41.26 10.82 -3.41
CA ARG A 223 -39.86 10.84 -3.85
C ARG A 223 -39.02 9.72 -3.25
N GLY A 224 -39.35 9.29 -2.03
CA GLY A 224 -38.82 8.08 -1.41
C GLY A 224 -39.29 6.79 -2.09
N GLU A 225 -40.50 6.76 -2.66
CA GLU A 225 -40.96 5.64 -3.48
C GLU A 225 -40.26 5.61 -4.84
N ARG A 226 -40.15 6.75 -5.57
CA ARG A 226 -39.35 6.82 -6.82
C ARG A 226 -37.90 6.38 -6.59
N LEU A 227 -37.28 6.82 -5.49
CA LEU A 227 -35.93 6.39 -5.11
C LEU A 227 -35.84 4.87 -4.84
N LEU A 228 -36.88 4.27 -4.24
CA LEU A 228 -36.91 2.83 -3.97
C LEU A 228 -37.15 2.03 -5.26
N GLN A 229 -38.04 2.48 -6.15
CA GLN A 229 -38.25 1.88 -7.46
C GLN A 229 -36.95 1.86 -8.26
N PHE A 230 -36.29 3.02 -8.40
CA PHE A 230 -34.96 3.12 -9.00
C PHE A 230 -33.94 2.16 -8.37
N CYS A 231 -33.95 2.01 -7.03
CA CYS A 231 -33.06 1.07 -6.35
C CYS A 231 -33.41 -0.41 -6.57
N ILE A 232 -34.69 -0.75 -6.78
CA ILE A 232 -35.13 -2.10 -7.15
C ILE A 232 -34.60 -2.42 -8.54
N ASP A 233 -34.93 -1.59 -9.53
CA ASP A 233 -34.62 -1.83 -10.95
C ASP A 233 -33.11 -1.90 -11.17
N ASN A 234 -32.36 -0.92 -10.66
CA ASN A 234 -30.90 -0.87 -10.79
C ASN A 234 -30.14 -1.74 -9.76
N ASN A 235 -30.86 -2.53 -8.95
CA ASN A 235 -30.31 -3.46 -7.96
C ASN A 235 -29.33 -2.80 -6.97
N PHE A 236 -29.76 -1.70 -6.33
CA PHE A 236 -29.06 -0.98 -5.27
C PHE A 236 -29.64 -1.26 -3.88
N SER A 237 -28.79 -1.17 -2.86
CA SER A 237 -29.18 -1.11 -1.46
C SER A 237 -28.83 0.24 -0.84
N ILE A 238 -29.75 0.78 -0.05
CA ILE A 238 -29.54 1.95 0.81
C ILE A 238 -28.70 1.50 2.02
N ALA A 239 -27.55 2.15 2.25
CA ALA A 239 -26.59 1.75 3.27
C ALA A 239 -26.85 2.40 4.63
N ASN A 240 -27.21 3.69 4.68
CA ASN A 240 -27.42 4.43 5.93
C ASN A 240 -28.74 4.11 6.65
N THR A 241 -29.58 3.23 6.08
CA THR A 241 -30.73 2.61 6.78
C THR A 241 -30.40 1.20 7.32
N ALA A 242 -29.24 0.61 6.97
CA ALA A 242 -28.91 -0.79 7.24
C ALA A 242 -28.27 -1.07 8.62
N TYR A 243 -27.80 -0.04 9.33
CA TYR A 243 -27.04 -0.20 10.57
C TYR A 243 -27.77 0.43 11.76
N LYS A 244 -27.97 -0.32 12.84
CA LYS A 244 -28.46 0.24 14.11
C LYS A 244 -27.44 1.28 14.61
N GLN A 245 -27.88 2.52 14.75
CA GLN A 245 -27.10 3.63 15.32
C GLN A 245 -27.97 4.39 16.32
N TYR A 246 -27.34 5.20 17.18
CA TYR A 246 -28.07 6.17 18.01
C TYR A 246 -28.68 7.25 17.09
N ILE A 247 -29.93 7.68 17.36
CA ILE A 247 -30.74 8.51 16.45
C ILE A 247 -30.05 9.78 15.91
N ARG A 248 -29.22 10.46 16.72
CA ARG A 248 -28.39 11.61 16.27
C ARG A 248 -27.39 11.31 15.15
N ARG A 249 -27.16 10.04 14.81
CA ARG A 249 -26.27 9.57 13.74
C ARG A 249 -27.02 9.02 12.52
N LEU A 250 -28.35 9.15 12.49
CA LEU A 250 -29.21 8.66 11.42
C LEU A 250 -29.83 9.82 10.61
N TYR A 251 -30.23 10.92 11.27
CA TYR A 251 -30.71 12.09 10.55
C TYR A 251 -29.54 12.78 9.82
N THR A 252 -29.85 13.35 8.66
CA THR A 252 -28.88 13.98 7.76
C THR A 252 -29.14 15.46 7.58
N TRP A 253 -30.38 15.93 7.73
CA TRP A 253 -30.75 17.34 7.73
C TRP A 253 -31.48 17.75 9.02
N THR A 254 -31.38 19.02 9.39
CA THR A 254 -32.09 19.63 10.53
C THR A 254 -32.59 21.01 10.12
N SER A 255 -33.88 21.31 10.30
CA SER A 255 -34.46 22.59 9.89
C SER A 255 -33.77 23.80 10.54
N PRO A 256 -33.85 25.01 9.94
CA PRO A 256 -33.22 26.22 10.51
C PRO A 256 -33.65 26.54 11.95
N ASN A 257 -34.92 26.30 12.27
CA ASN A 257 -35.49 26.41 13.63
C ASN A 257 -35.14 25.24 14.57
N LYS A 258 -34.41 24.22 14.07
CA LYS A 258 -33.93 23.02 14.76
C LYS A 258 -35.00 22.05 15.28
N LEU A 259 -36.27 22.27 14.93
CA LEU A 259 -37.42 21.46 15.35
C LEU A 259 -37.55 20.15 14.56
N VAL A 260 -37.41 20.22 13.22
CA VAL A 260 -37.62 19.09 12.30
C VAL A 260 -36.28 18.49 11.90
N LYS A 261 -36.20 17.16 11.81
CA LYS A 261 -34.99 16.44 11.40
C LYS A 261 -35.34 15.31 10.45
N ASN A 262 -34.72 15.31 9.28
CA ASN A 262 -35.01 14.36 8.21
C ASN A 262 -33.77 13.53 7.86
N GLN A 263 -34.01 12.39 7.22
CA GLN A 263 -33.00 11.62 6.49
C GLN A 263 -33.32 11.80 5.00
N ILE A 264 -32.46 12.51 4.27
CA ILE A 264 -32.60 12.84 2.83
C ILE A 264 -31.29 12.63 2.05
N ASP A 265 -30.15 12.67 2.73
CA ASP A 265 -28.86 12.25 2.19
C ASP A 265 -28.72 10.72 2.30
N TYR A 266 -28.23 10.07 1.25
CA TYR A 266 -28.02 8.61 1.26
C TYR A 266 -26.68 8.18 0.65
N ILE A 267 -26.33 6.94 0.98
CA ILE A 267 -25.23 6.19 0.36
C ILE A 267 -25.84 4.92 -0.20
N LEU A 268 -25.89 4.79 -1.53
CA LEU A 268 -26.43 3.64 -2.25
C LEU A 268 -25.27 2.80 -2.80
N ILE A 269 -25.39 1.48 -2.73
CA ILE A 269 -24.41 0.54 -3.31
C ILE A 269 -25.10 -0.60 -4.04
N LYS A 270 -24.61 -1.04 -5.21
CA LYS A 270 -25.18 -2.22 -5.89
C LYS A 270 -25.23 -3.42 -4.93
N SER A 271 -26.38 -4.07 -4.81
CA SER A 271 -26.72 -5.02 -3.73
C SER A 271 -25.70 -6.16 -3.58
N ARG A 272 -25.13 -6.64 -4.70
CA ARG A 272 -24.02 -7.62 -4.74
C ARG A 272 -22.77 -7.22 -3.92
N TRP A 273 -22.58 -5.93 -3.66
CA TRP A 273 -21.46 -5.34 -2.92
C TRP A 273 -21.86 -4.80 -1.54
N ARG A 274 -23.12 -4.97 -1.09
CA ARG A 274 -23.63 -4.48 0.21
C ARG A 274 -22.75 -4.90 1.41
N ALA A 275 -22.22 -6.12 1.39
CA ALA A 275 -21.32 -6.65 2.42
C ALA A 275 -19.94 -5.96 2.49
N SER A 276 -19.60 -5.11 1.51
CA SER A 276 -18.39 -4.28 1.52
C SER A 276 -18.55 -3.00 2.35
N ILE A 277 -19.76 -2.59 2.75
CA ILE A 277 -19.92 -1.49 3.72
C ILE A 277 -19.88 -2.06 5.15
N LEU A 278 -19.01 -1.50 5.99
CA LEU A 278 -18.84 -1.90 7.39
C LEU A 278 -19.83 -1.16 8.31
N THR A 279 -19.99 0.15 8.10
CA THR A 279 -20.99 1.01 8.76
C THR A 279 -21.29 2.21 7.86
N ALA A 280 -22.51 2.75 7.91
CA ALA A 280 -22.85 4.09 7.41
C ALA A 280 -23.59 4.88 8.49
N LYS A 281 -23.23 6.15 8.72
CA LYS A 281 -23.75 7.02 9.81
C LYS A 281 -23.34 8.48 9.63
N THR A 282 -24.10 9.43 10.19
CA THR A 282 -23.71 10.84 10.25
C THR A 282 -22.78 11.17 11.42
N LEU A 283 -22.07 12.30 11.29
CA LEU A 283 -21.09 12.82 12.26
C LEU A 283 -21.44 14.24 12.75
N PRO A 284 -22.35 14.41 13.75
CA PRO A 284 -22.78 15.72 14.26
C PRO A 284 -21.73 16.52 15.08
N GLY A 285 -20.45 16.28 14.84
CA GLY A 285 -19.34 17.08 15.34
C GLY A 285 -18.48 17.69 14.22
N ALA A 286 -18.83 17.40 12.96
CA ALA A 286 -18.37 18.12 11.78
C ALA A 286 -19.30 19.33 11.57
N ASP A 287 -18.72 20.49 11.30
CA ASP A 287 -19.44 21.74 11.07
C ASP A 287 -18.77 22.50 9.92
N CYS A 288 -19.59 23.10 9.05
CA CYS A 288 -19.17 23.97 7.95
C CYS A 288 -20.18 25.11 7.71
N GLU A 289 -21.00 25.45 8.71
CA GLU A 289 -22.15 26.34 8.58
C GLU A 289 -23.22 25.78 7.61
N SER A 290 -23.51 24.47 7.74
CA SER A 290 -24.57 23.76 7.01
C SER A 290 -25.59 23.16 7.99
N ASP A 291 -26.85 23.11 7.58
CA ASP A 291 -27.94 22.35 8.23
C ASP A 291 -27.84 20.84 7.96
N HIS A 292 -27.12 20.43 6.90
CA HIS A 292 -26.80 19.03 6.64
C HIS A 292 -25.61 18.52 7.46
N GLN A 293 -25.69 17.24 7.81
CA GLN A 293 -24.75 16.51 8.67
C GLN A 293 -23.90 15.57 7.81
N LEU A 294 -22.58 15.73 7.88
CA LEU A 294 -21.60 14.90 7.16
C LEU A 294 -21.89 13.39 7.32
N LEU A 295 -22.33 12.77 6.22
CA LEU A 295 -22.74 11.36 6.17
C LEU A 295 -21.59 10.50 5.68
N VAL A 296 -21.14 9.55 6.50
CA VAL A 296 -19.91 8.77 6.23
C VAL A 296 -20.19 7.27 6.21
N CYS A 297 -19.71 6.59 5.17
CA CYS A 297 -19.55 5.13 5.18
C CYS A 297 -18.09 4.72 5.39
N SER A 298 -17.91 3.59 6.07
CA SER A 298 -16.61 2.90 6.19
C SER A 298 -16.63 1.71 5.25
N PHE A 299 -15.78 1.74 4.23
CA PHE A 299 -15.82 0.84 3.09
C PHE A 299 -14.65 -0.17 3.10
N ARG A 300 -14.97 -1.45 2.97
CA ARG A 300 -14.05 -2.60 3.06
C ARG A 300 -13.35 -2.87 1.72
N THR A 301 -12.70 -1.84 1.16
CA THR A 301 -11.79 -2.01 0.02
C THR A 301 -10.38 -1.62 0.38
N LYS A 302 -9.43 -2.35 -0.20
CA LYS A 302 -8.07 -1.86 -0.40
C LYS A 302 -8.11 -0.91 -1.60
N LEU A 303 -8.41 0.36 -1.35
CA LEU A 303 -8.01 1.41 -2.28
C LEU A 303 -6.50 1.26 -2.53
N LYS A 304 -6.05 1.57 -3.74
CA LYS A 304 -4.64 1.93 -3.96
C LYS A 304 -4.41 3.34 -3.42
N ALA A 305 -4.50 3.48 -2.09
CA ALA A 305 -3.93 4.61 -1.40
C ALA A 305 -2.49 4.77 -1.89
N TYR A 306 -2.13 5.98 -2.29
CA TYR A 306 -0.78 6.31 -2.73
C TYR A 306 0.15 6.12 -1.53
N LYS A 307 0.69 4.90 -1.39
CA LYS A 307 2.10 4.76 -1.01
C LYS A 307 2.82 5.72 -1.92
N ARG A 308 3.25 6.83 -1.31
CA ARG A 308 3.95 7.95 -1.93
C ARG A 308 4.88 7.34 -2.98
N ARG A 309 4.66 7.60 -4.28
CA ARG A 309 5.65 7.19 -5.30
C ARG A 309 6.94 7.76 -4.78
N THR A 310 7.88 6.87 -4.55
CA THR A 310 9.25 7.27 -4.36
C THR A 310 9.62 8.07 -5.59
N PHE A 311 10.05 9.32 -5.38
CA PHE A 311 11.00 9.96 -6.28
C PHE A 311 12.39 9.30 -6.10
N GLU A 312 12.41 7.96 -6.03
CA GLU A 312 13.43 7.16 -6.70
C GLU A 312 13.32 7.61 -8.16
N GLN A 313 14.36 8.22 -8.71
CA GLN A 313 14.43 8.56 -10.14
C GLN A 313 14.55 7.25 -10.92
N LYS A 314 13.46 6.49 -11.01
CA LYS A 314 13.47 5.19 -11.68
C LYS A 314 13.86 5.42 -13.13
N LEU A 315 14.98 4.81 -13.52
CA LEU A 315 15.50 4.90 -14.87
C LEU A 315 14.45 4.41 -15.88
N PRO A 316 14.48 4.89 -17.12
CA PRO A 316 13.54 4.50 -18.16
C PRO A 316 13.33 2.97 -18.22
N HIS A 317 12.07 2.54 -18.28
CA HIS A 317 11.78 1.14 -18.58
C HIS A 317 12.25 0.84 -19.99
N ILE A 318 13.05 -0.21 -20.17
CA ILE A 318 13.55 -0.63 -21.48
C ILE A 318 12.36 -0.89 -22.41
N THR A 319 12.29 -0.12 -23.49
CA THR A 319 11.26 -0.17 -24.54
C THR A 319 11.57 -1.24 -25.58
N ASN A 320 12.85 -1.35 -25.96
CA ASN A 320 13.38 -2.38 -26.84
C ASN A 320 14.77 -2.81 -26.33
N ARG A 321 14.97 -4.13 -26.13
CA ARG A 321 16.21 -4.70 -25.60
C ARG A 321 17.36 -4.65 -26.59
N VAL A 322 17.10 -4.83 -27.89
CA VAL A 322 18.15 -4.89 -28.91
C VAL A 322 18.82 -3.52 -29.02
N THR A 323 18.03 -2.46 -29.25
CA THR A 323 18.55 -1.08 -29.31
C THR A 323 19.19 -0.62 -28.01
N PHE A 324 18.79 -1.15 -26.85
CA PHE A 324 19.48 -0.86 -25.58
C PHE A 324 20.85 -1.54 -25.51
N SER A 325 20.97 -2.80 -25.93
CA SER A 325 22.26 -3.49 -26.07
C SER A 325 23.16 -2.77 -27.08
N ASP A 326 22.64 -2.41 -28.26
CA ASP A 326 23.42 -1.74 -29.30
C ASP A 326 23.96 -0.37 -28.82
N MET A 327 23.11 0.44 -28.17
CA MET A 327 23.51 1.72 -27.60
C MET A 327 24.47 1.59 -26.42
N LEU A 328 24.28 0.57 -25.58
CA LEU A 328 25.21 0.29 -24.48
C LEU A 328 26.57 -0.14 -25.03
N ASN A 329 26.60 -0.98 -26.06
CA ASN A 329 27.81 -1.40 -26.76
C ASN A 329 28.55 -0.21 -27.40
N MET A 330 27.84 0.74 -28.01
CA MET A 330 28.43 1.99 -28.51
C MET A 330 29.01 2.85 -27.38
N ASN A 331 28.29 3.03 -26.27
CA ASN A 331 28.78 3.79 -25.10
C ASN A 331 30.00 3.11 -24.45
N ILE A 332 30.01 1.79 -24.39
CA ILE A 332 31.13 0.97 -23.89
C ILE A 332 32.34 1.11 -24.82
N ALA A 333 32.16 0.95 -26.14
CA ALA A 333 33.24 1.13 -27.11
C ALA A 333 33.86 2.55 -27.05
N ALA A 334 33.03 3.57 -26.86
CA ALA A 334 33.49 4.96 -26.70
C ALA A 334 34.23 5.24 -25.39
N SER A 335 34.08 4.40 -24.35
CA SER A 335 34.74 4.57 -23.04
C SER A 335 35.93 3.60 -22.81
N ILE A 336 35.94 2.45 -23.50
CA ILE A 336 37.07 1.50 -23.53
C ILE A 336 38.36 2.15 -24.06
N VAL A 337 38.26 3.21 -24.88
CA VAL A 337 39.41 3.94 -25.44
C VAL A 337 40.24 4.66 -24.37
N THR A 338 39.71 4.90 -23.15
CA THR A 338 40.25 5.95 -22.28
C THR A 338 40.80 5.56 -20.90
N ASN A 339 40.64 4.34 -20.36
CA ASN A 339 41.18 4.07 -19.01
C ASN A 339 41.51 2.61 -18.64
N GLN A 340 42.57 2.44 -17.83
CA GLN A 340 42.97 1.20 -17.14
C GLN A 340 42.86 1.36 -15.60
N SER A 341 41.79 1.97 -15.09
CA SER A 341 41.67 2.19 -13.63
C SER A 341 41.65 0.86 -12.86
N MET A 342 42.40 0.83 -11.75
CA MET A 342 42.48 -0.31 -10.83
C MET A 342 41.56 -0.18 -9.61
N ASP A 343 40.75 0.89 -9.50
CA ASP A 343 39.76 1.03 -8.42
C ASP A 343 38.36 0.52 -8.83
N PRO A 344 37.78 -0.45 -8.10
CA PRO A 344 36.38 -0.84 -8.27
C PRO A 344 35.34 0.29 -8.19
N ASN A 345 35.58 1.41 -7.49
CA ASN A 345 34.58 2.49 -7.43
C ASN A 345 34.55 3.31 -8.72
N GLU A 346 35.71 3.68 -9.27
CA GLU A 346 35.83 4.39 -10.55
C GLU A 346 35.23 3.57 -11.69
N LEU A 347 35.67 2.31 -11.85
CA LEU A 347 35.19 1.42 -12.91
C LEU A 347 33.68 1.12 -12.80
N TRP A 348 33.13 1.04 -11.59
CA TRP A 348 31.67 0.95 -11.40
C TRP A 348 30.96 2.26 -11.76
N SER A 349 31.53 3.42 -11.42
CA SER A 349 30.96 4.73 -11.74
C SER A 349 30.86 4.94 -13.27
N GLU A 350 31.93 4.65 -14.01
CA GLU A 350 31.97 4.73 -15.47
C GLU A 350 30.92 3.80 -16.11
N ALA A 351 30.91 2.51 -15.73
CA ALA A 351 29.93 1.55 -16.21
C ALA A 351 28.48 1.96 -15.90
N LYS A 352 28.23 2.50 -14.70
CA LYS A 352 26.93 3.03 -14.28
C LYS A 352 26.49 4.21 -15.15
N GLN A 353 27.38 5.13 -15.53
CA GLN A 353 27.05 6.23 -16.44
C GLN A 353 26.77 5.73 -17.87
N ALA A 354 27.53 4.75 -18.38
CA ALA A 354 27.28 4.16 -19.70
C ALA A 354 25.87 3.51 -19.78
N ILE A 355 25.48 2.76 -18.75
CA ILE A 355 24.14 2.17 -18.59
C ILE A 355 23.05 3.25 -18.53
N ILE A 356 23.21 4.26 -17.67
CA ILE A 356 22.23 5.36 -17.50
C ILE A 356 22.05 6.14 -18.81
N THR A 357 23.13 6.35 -19.56
CA THR A 357 23.11 7.06 -20.84
C THR A 357 22.37 6.25 -21.91
N ALA A 358 22.67 4.95 -22.05
CA ALA A 358 21.96 4.07 -22.99
C ALA A 358 20.46 3.93 -22.67
N LEU A 359 20.06 3.94 -21.39
CA LEU A 359 18.65 3.93 -20.98
C LEU A 359 17.91 5.25 -21.30
N ARG A 360 18.61 6.38 -21.29
CA ARG A 360 18.02 7.69 -21.65
C ARG A 360 17.84 7.83 -23.15
N SER A 361 18.88 7.49 -23.92
CA SER A 361 18.89 7.64 -25.38
C SER A 361 17.97 6.65 -26.12
N THR A 362 17.46 5.61 -25.44
CA THR A 362 16.50 4.64 -26.01
C THR A 362 15.02 5.00 -25.74
N GLN A 363 14.74 6.19 -25.20
CA GLN A 363 13.36 6.73 -25.13
C GLN A 363 12.90 7.29 -26.50
N PRO A 364 11.61 7.17 -26.86
CA PRO A 364 11.14 7.47 -28.21
C PRO A 364 11.06 8.97 -28.53
N CYS A 365 11.77 9.39 -29.58
CA CYS A 365 11.53 10.61 -30.35
C CYS A 365 11.62 10.29 -31.86
N PRO A 366 11.08 11.12 -32.77
CA PRO A 366 10.84 10.70 -34.15
C PRO A 366 12.08 10.66 -35.06
N LYS A 367 12.40 9.43 -35.52
CA LYS A 367 13.12 9.02 -36.76
C LYS A 367 14.15 9.97 -37.41
N THR A 368 15.36 9.46 -37.60
CA THR A 368 16.05 9.42 -38.92
C THR A 368 17.10 8.28 -38.95
N THR A 369 17.66 7.95 -40.12
CA THR A 369 18.24 6.61 -40.40
C THR A 369 19.57 6.65 -41.17
N LYS A 370 20.53 5.73 -40.86
CA LYS A 370 21.46 5.06 -41.81
C LYS A 370 22.40 4.03 -41.11
N LYS A 371 23.29 3.34 -41.85
CA LYS A 371 24.20 2.22 -41.44
C LYS A 371 25.68 2.53 -41.81
N GLN A 372 26.74 1.71 -41.60
CA GLN A 372 26.92 0.31 -41.09
C GLN A 372 28.17 0.28 -40.14
N HIS A 373 29.22 -0.58 -40.11
CA HIS A 373 29.65 -1.72 -40.93
C HIS A 373 30.25 -2.94 -40.15
N TRP A 374 31.56 -2.94 -39.84
CA TRP A 374 32.37 -4.10 -39.36
C TRP A 374 33.68 -3.60 -38.66
N ILE A 375 34.66 -4.37 -38.16
CA ILE A 375 35.09 -5.76 -38.42
C ILE A 375 35.59 -6.55 -37.16
N GLU A 376 36.86 -6.98 -37.06
CA GLU A 376 37.27 -8.19 -36.32
C GLU A 376 38.31 -8.05 -35.17
N GLU A 377 38.31 -9.14 -34.40
CA GLU A 377 39.18 -9.66 -33.34
C GLU A 377 40.72 -9.48 -33.45
N ASN A 378 41.41 -9.49 -32.30
CA ASN A 378 42.67 -10.23 -32.14
C ASN A 378 42.96 -10.61 -30.67
N SER A 379 43.64 -11.75 -30.49
CA SER A 379 44.29 -12.16 -29.22
C SER A 379 45.76 -11.65 -29.21
N LYS A 380 46.65 -11.84 -28.23
CA LYS A 380 46.76 -12.78 -27.09
C LYS A 380 47.90 -12.28 -26.18
N VAL A 381 48.00 -12.76 -24.93
CA VAL A 381 49.25 -13.16 -24.23
C VAL A 381 48.91 -13.51 -22.77
N THR A 382 49.63 -14.49 -22.21
CA THR A 382 49.50 -14.94 -20.82
C THR A 382 50.87 -14.91 -20.18
N GLU A 383 50.97 -14.50 -18.92
CA GLU A 383 52.12 -14.82 -18.08
C GLU A 383 51.68 -15.16 -16.65
N ILE A 384 52.51 -15.93 -15.94
CA ILE A 384 52.12 -16.68 -14.74
C ILE A 384 52.93 -16.18 -13.54
N SER A 385 52.27 -15.95 -12.40
CA SER A 385 52.94 -16.00 -11.09
C SER A 385 52.03 -16.59 -10.03
N SER A 386 52.63 -17.21 -9.01
CA SER A 386 51.96 -18.10 -8.07
C SER A 386 51.65 -17.43 -6.73
N GLN A 387 50.43 -17.65 -6.24
CA GLN A 387 50.09 -17.66 -4.82
C GLN A 387 48.73 -18.34 -4.58
N ASN A 388 48.36 -18.56 -3.32
CA ASN A 388 47.14 -19.28 -2.92
C ASN A 388 45.87 -18.43 -3.12
N GLU A 389 45.54 -18.12 -4.37
CA GLU A 389 44.34 -17.41 -4.76
C GLU A 389 43.32 -18.36 -5.42
N GLU A 390 42.04 -18.10 -5.18
CA GLU A 390 40.95 -18.80 -5.87
C GLU A 390 40.93 -18.39 -7.35
N PRO A 391 40.68 -19.32 -8.30
CA PRO A 391 40.73 -19.01 -9.73
C PRO A 391 39.80 -17.86 -10.11
N ASP A 392 40.12 -17.10 -11.16
CA ASP A 392 39.32 -15.96 -11.61
C ASP A 392 37.85 -16.33 -11.84
N ILE A 393 36.97 -15.33 -11.70
CA ILE A 393 35.54 -15.48 -11.96
C ILE A 393 35.34 -15.72 -13.45
N LEU A 394 34.63 -16.79 -13.80
CA LEU A 394 34.27 -17.10 -15.18
C LEU A 394 33.07 -16.25 -15.62
N ILE A 395 33.06 -15.76 -16.86
CA ILE A 395 31.92 -14.99 -17.40
C ILE A 395 30.60 -15.77 -17.32
N GLN A 396 30.66 -17.10 -17.43
CA GLN A 396 29.52 -18.00 -17.24
C GLN A 396 28.91 -17.93 -15.82
N GLU A 397 29.70 -17.71 -14.78
CA GLU A 397 29.20 -17.49 -13.41
C GLU A 397 28.42 -16.17 -13.32
N VAL A 398 28.90 -15.14 -14.01
CA VAL A 398 28.24 -13.81 -14.09
C VAL A 398 26.91 -13.92 -14.82
N HIS A 399 26.86 -14.56 -16.00
CA HIS A 399 25.59 -14.85 -16.68
C HIS A 399 24.64 -15.68 -15.80
N ALA A 400 25.14 -16.70 -15.10
CA ALA A 400 24.35 -17.54 -14.20
C ALA A 400 23.83 -16.77 -12.97
N ALA A 401 24.55 -15.76 -12.49
CA ALA A 401 24.13 -14.88 -11.41
C ALA A 401 23.11 -13.82 -11.88
N ILE A 402 23.29 -13.23 -13.07
CA ILE A 402 22.33 -12.29 -13.69
C ILE A 402 20.98 -12.98 -13.93
N ARG A 403 20.98 -14.23 -14.40
CA ARG A 403 19.75 -15.06 -14.55
C ARG A 403 19.04 -15.39 -13.23
N LYS A 404 19.70 -15.27 -12.07
CA LYS A 404 19.08 -15.45 -10.74
C LYS A 404 18.40 -14.18 -10.20
N LEU A 405 18.61 -13.01 -10.83
CA LEU A 405 17.97 -11.76 -10.40
C LEU A 405 16.46 -11.82 -10.66
N ALA A 406 15.66 -11.54 -9.62
CA ALA A 406 14.21 -11.61 -9.71
C ALA A 406 13.61 -10.36 -10.38
N HIS A 407 12.67 -10.57 -11.30
CA HIS A 407 11.93 -9.48 -11.95
C HIS A 407 10.96 -8.76 -10.98
N ASN A 408 10.49 -7.59 -11.42
CA ASN A 408 9.57 -6.68 -10.74
C ASN A 408 10.03 -6.28 -9.31
N LYS A 409 11.35 -6.20 -9.11
CA LYS A 409 11.94 -5.63 -7.90
C LYS A 409 12.29 -4.16 -8.16
N SER A 410 12.02 -3.29 -7.19
CA SER A 410 12.48 -1.91 -7.29
C SER A 410 14.01 -1.85 -7.23
N PRO A 411 14.64 -0.88 -7.90
CA PRO A 411 16.07 -0.64 -7.72
C PRO A 411 16.34 -0.12 -6.31
N GLU A 412 17.61 -0.15 -5.90
CA GLU A 412 18.07 0.43 -4.65
C GLU A 412 18.73 1.81 -4.91
N ILE A 413 19.82 2.16 -4.21
CA ILE A 413 20.49 3.47 -4.31
C ILE A 413 21.14 3.76 -5.68
N ASP A 414 21.34 2.72 -6.48
CA ASP A 414 21.94 2.73 -7.81
C ASP A 414 20.94 3.05 -8.93
N LEU A 415 19.64 2.99 -8.65
CA LEU A 415 18.52 3.21 -9.59
C LEU A 415 18.42 2.18 -10.75
N ILE A 416 19.40 1.29 -10.89
CA ILE A 416 19.47 0.20 -11.87
C ILE A 416 18.64 -1.01 -11.38
N THR A 417 17.82 -1.59 -12.25
CA THR A 417 16.96 -2.74 -11.92
C THR A 417 17.56 -4.07 -12.41
N GLY A 418 17.04 -5.19 -11.90
CA GLY A 418 17.43 -6.52 -12.39
C GLY A 418 17.14 -6.73 -13.88
N GLU A 419 16.06 -6.14 -14.40
CA GLU A 419 15.69 -6.21 -15.83
C GLU A 419 16.66 -5.44 -16.72
N VAL A 420 17.23 -4.33 -16.23
CA VAL A 420 18.30 -3.60 -16.93
C VAL A 420 19.52 -4.51 -17.07
N LEU A 421 20.01 -5.07 -15.95
CA LEU A 421 21.17 -5.97 -15.93
C LEU A 421 20.97 -7.23 -16.79
N GLN A 422 19.73 -7.69 -16.94
CA GLN A 422 19.34 -8.83 -17.79
C GLN A 422 19.16 -8.47 -19.27
N ALA A 423 19.29 -7.20 -19.66
CA ALA A 423 19.12 -6.71 -21.03
C ALA A 423 20.39 -6.05 -21.60
N MET A 424 21.50 -6.01 -20.84
CA MET A 424 22.75 -5.34 -21.22
C MET A 424 23.56 -6.00 -22.36
N GLY A 425 23.12 -7.15 -22.88
CA GLY A 425 23.88 -7.93 -23.86
C GLY A 425 25.21 -8.47 -23.33
N ASP A 426 25.96 -9.17 -24.18
CA ASP A 426 27.15 -9.90 -23.74
C ASP A 426 28.32 -8.96 -23.41
N ASP A 427 28.49 -7.84 -24.11
CA ASP A 427 29.55 -6.85 -23.80
C ASP A 427 29.28 -6.10 -22.50
N GLY A 428 28.02 -5.81 -22.20
CA GLY A 428 27.63 -5.33 -20.88
C GLY A 428 27.90 -6.38 -19.77
N VAL A 429 27.76 -7.67 -20.07
CA VAL A 429 28.18 -8.74 -19.13
C VAL A 429 29.71 -8.80 -19.01
N LYS A 430 30.50 -8.58 -20.07
CA LYS A 430 31.97 -8.45 -20.00
C LYS A 430 32.38 -7.31 -19.05
N VAL A 431 31.72 -6.16 -19.09
CA VAL A 431 31.98 -5.05 -18.15
C VAL A 431 31.69 -5.45 -16.70
N VAL A 432 30.55 -6.10 -16.43
CA VAL A 432 30.24 -6.61 -15.07
C VAL A 432 31.23 -7.69 -14.62
N HIS A 433 31.68 -8.54 -15.54
CA HIS A 433 32.68 -9.59 -15.31
C HIS A 433 34.06 -9.02 -14.98
N ASN A 434 34.49 -7.96 -15.65
CA ASN A 434 35.72 -7.23 -15.34
C ASN A 434 35.66 -6.60 -13.94
N ILE A 435 34.55 -5.92 -13.59
CA ILE A 435 34.36 -5.33 -12.25
C ILE A 435 34.36 -6.43 -11.18
N CYS A 436 33.65 -7.55 -11.40
CA CYS A 436 33.66 -8.70 -10.49
C CYS A 436 35.08 -9.26 -10.27
N ASN A 437 35.89 -9.38 -11.31
CA ASN A 437 37.28 -9.85 -11.18
C ASN A 437 38.21 -8.82 -10.53
N LEU A 438 38.01 -7.52 -10.75
CA LEU A 438 38.78 -6.49 -10.04
C LEU A 438 38.48 -6.51 -8.52
N ILE A 439 37.20 -6.71 -8.15
CA ILE A 439 36.77 -6.94 -6.76
C ILE A 439 37.35 -8.25 -6.21
N TRP A 440 37.42 -9.31 -7.03
CA TRP A 440 38.01 -10.60 -6.64
C TRP A 440 39.48 -10.44 -6.25
N LYS A 441 40.30 -9.86 -7.14
CA LYS A 441 41.75 -9.70 -6.96
C LYS A 441 42.10 -8.69 -5.87
N THR A 442 41.53 -7.49 -5.91
CA THR A 442 41.80 -6.45 -4.89
C THR A 442 41.22 -6.79 -3.50
N ARG A 443 40.24 -7.71 -3.43
CA ARG A 443 39.32 -7.92 -2.30
C ARG A 443 38.60 -6.64 -1.84
N SER A 444 38.63 -5.56 -2.63
CA SER A 444 38.00 -4.27 -2.35
C SER A 444 36.62 -4.21 -3.00
N TRP A 445 35.65 -3.61 -2.33
CA TRP A 445 34.27 -3.51 -2.80
C TRP A 445 33.92 -2.05 -3.10
N PRO A 446 33.20 -1.75 -4.20
CA PRO A 446 32.66 -0.41 -4.43
C PRO A 446 31.71 -0.03 -3.28
N ARG A 447 31.78 1.22 -2.79
CA ARG A 447 30.98 1.67 -1.63
C ARG A 447 29.47 1.44 -1.85
N GLU A 448 28.95 1.71 -3.04
CA GLU A 448 27.54 1.47 -3.37
C GLU A 448 27.12 -0.01 -3.27
N TRP A 449 28.06 -0.95 -3.36
CA TRP A 449 27.80 -2.39 -3.27
C TRP A 449 27.83 -2.90 -1.81
N THR A 450 28.42 -2.12 -0.88
CA THR A 450 28.46 -2.43 0.56
C THR A 450 27.39 -1.68 1.36
N THR A 451 26.95 -0.51 0.90
CA THR A 451 25.82 0.24 1.47
C THR A 451 24.51 -0.54 1.34
N SER A 452 23.66 -0.46 2.37
CA SER A 452 22.38 -1.18 2.43
C SER A 452 21.20 -0.29 2.82
N VAL A 453 20.02 -0.52 2.23
CA VAL A 453 18.78 0.21 2.57
C VAL A 453 17.95 -0.65 3.51
N ILE A 454 17.90 -0.27 4.79
CA ILE A 454 17.15 -0.97 5.83
C ILE A 454 15.68 -0.53 5.79
N ILE A 455 14.77 -1.48 5.55
CA ILE A 455 13.33 -1.29 5.63
C ILE A 455 12.80 -1.96 6.91
N PRO A 456 12.18 -1.23 7.84
CA PRO A 456 11.53 -1.80 9.02
C PRO A 456 10.13 -2.35 8.67
N LEU A 457 9.91 -3.64 8.86
CA LEU A 457 8.59 -4.30 8.70
C LEU A 457 7.99 -4.64 10.06
N HIS A 458 6.79 -4.16 10.35
CA HIS A 458 6.10 -4.46 11.62
C HIS A 458 5.77 -5.96 11.73
N LYS A 459 6.13 -6.59 12.87
CA LYS A 459 6.00 -8.04 13.12
C LYS A 459 4.79 -8.37 14.00
N LYS A 460 4.68 -7.78 15.18
CA LYS A 460 3.57 -7.95 16.15
C LYS A 460 3.64 -6.88 17.24
N GLY A 461 2.53 -6.56 17.91
CA GLY A 461 2.49 -5.60 19.02
C GLY A 461 2.15 -4.17 18.58
N THR A 462 2.61 -3.17 19.34
CA THR A 462 2.38 -1.75 19.04
C THR A 462 3.42 -1.21 18.04
N THR A 463 2.98 -0.32 17.16
CA THR A 463 3.84 0.40 16.20
C THR A 463 4.80 1.41 16.87
N THR A 464 4.68 1.65 18.17
CA THR A 464 5.47 2.61 18.94
C THR A 464 6.80 2.05 19.47
N LYS A 465 7.03 0.73 19.44
CA LYS A 465 8.28 0.12 19.94
C LYS A 465 9.10 -0.44 18.78
N CYS A 466 10.37 -0.03 18.67
CA CYS A 466 11.27 -0.49 17.61
C CYS A 466 11.48 -2.01 17.60
N ASP A 467 11.41 -2.69 18.76
CA ASP A 467 11.53 -4.15 18.87
C ASP A 467 10.39 -4.93 18.17
N ASN A 468 9.26 -4.26 17.92
CA ASN A 468 8.14 -4.84 17.18
C ASN A 468 8.36 -4.83 15.66
N TYR A 469 9.50 -4.31 15.19
CA TYR A 469 9.88 -4.26 13.78
C TYR A 469 11.02 -5.23 13.45
N ARG A 470 10.88 -5.88 12.29
CA ARG A 470 11.89 -6.72 11.64
C ARG A 470 12.62 -5.89 10.59
N LEU A 471 13.93 -5.72 10.74
CA LEU A 471 14.75 -4.95 9.80
C LEU A 471 15.15 -5.84 8.60
N ILE A 472 14.82 -5.42 7.38
CA ILE A 472 15.31 -6.06 6.15
C ILE A 472 16.28 -5.11 5.45
N ALA A 473 17.52 -5.55 5.26
CA ALA A 473 18.54 -4.87 4.48
C ALA A 473 18.40 -5.24 2.99
N LEU A 474 18.03 -4.26 2.16
CA LEU A 474 18.18 -4.35 0.71
C LEU A 474 19.60 -3.96 0.31
N LEU A 475 20.09 -4.57 -0.78
CA LEU A 475 21.41 -4.35 -1.40
C LEU A 475 21.21 -4.17 -2.89
N THR A 476 22.02 -3.37 -3.57
CA THR A 476 21.93 -3.11 -5.02
C THR A 476 21.87 -4.39 -5.86
N HIS A 477 21.12 -4.39 -6.97
CA HIS A 477 21.00 -5.58 -7.84
C HIS A 477 22.33 -6.03 -8.42
N ILE A 478 23.26 -5.09 -8.66
CA ILE A 478 24.63 -5.41 -9.08
C ILE A 478 25.41 -6.16 -7.97
N SER A 479 25.31 -5.73 -6.71
CA SER A 479 25.92 -6.42 -5.56
C SER A 479 25.36 -7.84 -5.39
N LYS A 480 24.06 -8.04 -5.68
CA LYS A 480 23.42 -9.38 -5.67
C LYS A 480 24.08 -10.36 -6.65
N ILE A 481 24.63 -9.91 -7.78
CA ILE A 481 25.37 -10.77 -8.74
C ILE A 481 26.61 -11.36 -8.06
N MET A 482 27.49 -10.50 -7.53
CA MET A 482 28.72 -10.92 -6.85
C MET A 482 28.43 -11.83 -5.64
N LEU A 483 27.37 -11.54 -4.89
CA LEU A 483 26.93 -12.35 -3.76
C LEU A 483 26.43 -13.74 -4.18
N HIS A 484 25.83 -13.89 -5.36
CA HIS A 484 25.47 -15.21 -5.91
C HIS A 484 26.70 -16.02 -6.38
N ILE A 485 27.73 -15.36 -6.92
CA ILE A 485 29.00 -16.01 -7.31
C ILE A 485 29.72 -16.52 -6.06
N ILE A 486 29.91 -15.66 -5.06
CA ILE A 486 30.48 -16.02 -3.75
C ILE A 486 29.66 -17.14 -3.09
N GLN A 487 28.33 -17.10 -3.15
CA GLN A 487 27.49 -18.17 -2.60
C GLN A 487 27.76 -19.52 -3.27
N SER A 488 27.82 -19.57 -4.60
CA SER A 488 28.08 -20.82 -5.32
C SER A 488 29.51 -21.33 -5.07
N ARG A 489 30.52 -20.45 -4.91
CA ARG A 489 31.88 -20.86 -4.55
C ARG A 489 32.07 -21.27 -3.08
N LEU A 490 31.21 -20.79 -2.16
CA LEU A 490 31.18 -21.27 -0.78
C LEU A 490 30.52 -22.66 -0.64
N GLN A 491 29.58 -23.03 -1.52
CA GLN A 491 28.80 -24.27 -1.36
C GLN A 491 29.65 -25.55 -1.22
N PRO A 492 30.72 -25.79 -2.00
CA PRO A 492 31.59 -26.96 -1.83
C PRO A 492 32.19 -27.11 -0.41
N PHE A 493 32.68 -26.00 0.17
CA PHE A 493 33.30 -26.00 1.51
C PHE A 493 32.27 -26.08 2.65
N THR A 494 31.03 -25.68 2.41
CA THR A 494 30.03 -25.44 3.46
C THR A 494 28.91 -26.48 3.53
N THR A 495 28.62 -27.20 2.45
CA THR A 495 27.44 -28.08 2.40
C THR A 495 27.58 -29.29 3.32
N TRP A 496 28.77 -29.87 3.41
CA TRP A 496 29.09 -30.98 4.32
C TRP A 496 29.35 -30.53 5.77
N GLN A 497 29.59 -29.22 5.99
CA GLN A 497 29.74 -28.66 7.33
C GLN A 497 28.39 -28.44 8.05
N ILE A 498 27.25 -28.55 7.38
CA ILE A 498 25.94 -28.29 7.99
C ILE A 498 25.29 -29.61 8.40
N ALA A 499 25.17 -29.84 9.71
CA ALA A 499 24.64 -31.06 10.31
C ALA A 499 23.27 -31.46 9.71
N PRO A 500 22.94 -32.77 9.58
CA PRO A 500 21.72 -33.22 8.90
C PRO A 500 20.41 -32.72 9.55
N GLU A 501 20.43 -32.51 10.87
CA GLU A 501 19.33 -31.95 11.69
C GLU A 501 19.02 -30.50 11.31
N GLN A 502 20.00 -29.75 10.78
CA GLN A 502 19.80 -28.36 10.38
C GLN A 502 18.96 -28.27 9.10
N ALA A 503 17.65 -28.03 9.26
CA ALA A 503 16.74 -27.74 8.15
C ALA A 503 16.62 -26.25 7.82
N GLY A 504 17.07 -25.35 8.70
CA GLY A 504 16.95 -23.90 8.51
C GLY A 504 17.76 -23.41 7.32
N PHE A 505 17.08 -22.87 6.30
CA PHE A 505 17.69 -22.30 5.08
C PHE A 505 18.53 -23.27 4.21
N VAL A 506 18.46 -24.59 4.46
CA VAL A 506 19.18 -25.60 3.66
C VAL A 506 18.31 -26.04 2.48
N LYS A 507 18.88 -26.08 1.26
CA LYS A 507 18.17 -26.51 0.06
C LYS A 507 17.73 -27.98 0.21
N GLY A 508 16.43 -28.24 0.02
CA GLY A 508 15.87 -29.59 0.07
C GLY A 508 15.51 -30.10 1.48
N ARG A 509 15.75 -29.32 2.54
CA ARG A 509 15.28 -29.60 3.90
C ARG A 509 14.20 -28.59 4.29
N GLY A 510 13.26 -29.00 5.14
CA GLY A 510 12.12 -28.16 5.53
C GLY A 510 11.59 -28.46 6.92
N THR A 511 10.63 -27.64 7.35
CA THR A 511 9.98 -27.77 8.67
C THR A 511 9.08 -29.01 8.74
N ARG A 512 8.55 -29.48 7.61
CA ARG A 512 7.69 -30.69 7.54
C ARG A 512 8.46 -31.93 7.95
N GLU A 513 9.69 -32.06 7.46
CA GLU A 513 10.60 -33.16 7.72
C GLU A 513 11.00 -33.18 9.21
N GLN A 514 11.32 -32.01 9.78
CA GLN A 514 11.63 -31.91 11.22
C GLN A 514 10.41 -32.18 12.13
N ILE A 515 9.19 -31.82 11.69
CA ILE A 515 7.95 -32.19 12.40
C ILE A 515 7.71 -33.71 12.34
N LEU A 516 8.08 -34.38 11.24
CA LEU A 516 8.00 -35.84 11.14
C LEU A 516 9.00 -36.52 12.07
N ASN A 517 10.28 -36.11 12.04
CA ASN A 517 11.32 -36.63 12.93
C ASN A 517 10.90 -36.51 14.41
N LEU A 518 10.41 -35.33 14.83
CA LEU A 518 9.95 -35.10 16.20
C LEU A 518 8.74 -35.98 16.57
N ARG A 519 7.83 -36.28 15.64
CA ARG A 519 6.72 -37.22 15.89
C ARG A 519 7.22 -38.64 16.09
N GLN A 520 8.12 -39.11 15.22
CA GLN A 520 8.69 -40.46 15.31
C GLN A 520 9.44 -40.66 16.63
N LEU A 521 10.17 -39.64 17.10
CA LEU A 521 10.83 -39.64 18.42
C LEU A 521 9.79 -39.73 19.57
N ILE A 522 8.72 -38.94 19.52
CA ILE A 522 7.63 -38.98 20.52
C ILE A 522 6.89 -40.33 20.50
N GLU A 523 6.69 -40.92 19.32
CA GLU A 523 6.02 -42.20 19.14
C GLU A 523 6.90 -43.35 19.67
N LYS A 524 8.18 -43.41 19.30
CA LYS A 524 9.14 -44.41 19.80
C LYS A 524 9.30 -44.35 21.33
N ALA A 525 9.44 -43.14 21.90
CA ALA A 525 9.56 -42.97 23.35
C ALA A 525 8.31 -43.43 24.12
N ARG A 526 7.12 -43.41 23.50
CA ARG A 526 5.89 -43.96 24.08
C ARG A 526 5.82 -45.48 24.00
N GLU A 527 6.29 -46.09 22.90
CA GLU A 527 6.41 -47.55 22.79
C GLU A 527 7.35 -48.12 23.85
N ASP A 528 8.49 -47.47 24.06
CA ASP A 528 9.53 -47.91 25.01
C ASP A 528 9.34 -47.33 26.43
N TYR A 529 8.15 -46.81 26.73
CA TYR A 529 7.76 -46.21 28.03
C TYR A 529 8.77 -45.20 28.63
N THR A 530 9.57 -44.56 27.78
CA THR A 530 10.73 -43.75 28.18
C THR A 530 10.34 -42.27 28.31
N PRO A 531 10.65 -41.59 29.43
CA PRO A 531 10.22 -40.21 29.66
C PRO A 531 10.97 -39.21 28.78
N MET A 532 10.31 -38.72 27.73
CA MET A 532 10.86 -37.72 26.81
C MET A 532 10.59 -36.28 27.26
N TYR A 533 11.63 -35.44 27.26
CA TYR A 533 11.56 -34.00 27.54
C TYR A 533 11.92 -33.20 26.29
N ILE A 534 11.07 -32.24 25.88
CA ILE A 534 11.28 -31.41 24.69
C ILE A 534 11.69 -30.00 25.12
N CYS A 535 12.95 -29.63 24.93
CA CYS A 535 13.45 -28.28 25.15
C CYS A 535 13.33 -27.43 23.87
N VAL A 536 12.75 -26.23 23.96
CA VAL A 536 12.55 -25.33 22.82
C VAL A 536 13.26 -24.00 23.06
N VAL A 537 14.28 -23.69 22.26
CA VAL A 537 15.14 -22.49 22.41
C VAL A 537 14.90 -21.52 21.25
N ASP A 538 14.62 -20.24 21.55
CA ASP A 538 14.52 -19.15 20.55
C ASP A 538 15.61 -18.09 20.76
N TYR A 539 16.34 -17.76 19.69
CA TYR A 539 17.45 -16.81 19.72
C TYR A 539 16.97 -15.37 19.46
N VAL A 540 16.72 -14.64 20.55
CA VAL A 540 16.30 -13.22 20.51
C VAL A 540 17.18 -12.38 19.59
N LYS A 541 16.65 -11.97 18.43
CA LYS A 541 17.34 -11.21 17.36
C LYS A 541 18.63 -11.89 16.85
N ALA A 542 18.56 -13.19 16.58
CA ALA A 542 19.70 -14.03 16.15
C ALA A 542 20.61 -13.41 15.07
N PHE A 543 20.03 -12.96 13.95
CA PHE A 543 20.78 -12.37 12.83
C PHE A 543 21.52 -11.08 13.25
N ASP A 544 20.92 -10.25 14.11
CA ASP A 544 21.47 -8.95 14.54
C ASP A 544 22.57 -9.09 15.62
N LYS A 545 22.75 -10.30 16.18
CA LYS A 545 23.68 -10.58 17.29
C LYS A 545 24.99 -11.27 16.88
N VAL A 546 25.12 -11.74 15.64
CA VAL A 546 26.34 -12.42 15.14
C VAL A 546 27.58 -11.54 15.34
N LYS A 547 28.59 -12.04 16.07
CA LYS A 547 29.80 -11.27 16.39
C LYS A 547 30.87 -11.47 15.31
N TRP A 548 31.16 -10.44 14.53
CA TRP A 548 32.10 -10.50 13.40
C TRP A 548 33.50 -11.02 13.77
N HIS A 549 34.06 -10.59 14.92
CA HIS A 549 35.36 -11.09 15.40
C HIS A 549 35.37 -12.60 15.71
N LYS A 550 34.23 -13.21 16.01
CA LYS A 550 34.09 -14.67 16.11
C LYS A 550 33.79 -15.31 14.75
N MET A 551 33.07 -14.61 13.86
CA MET A 551 32.68 -15.14 12.55
C MET A 551 33.88 -15.47 11.66
N TRP A 552 34.89 -14.59 11.54
CA TRP A 552 36.03 -14.87 10.65
C TRP A 552 36.83 -16.13 11.05
N PRO A 553 37.22 -16.31 12.33
CA PRO A 553 37.88 -17.55 12.78
C PRO A 553 36.99 -18.81 12.75
N ILE A 554 35.65 -18.67 12.67
CA ILE A 554 34.76 -19.81 12.42
C ILE A 554 34.86 -20.25 10.96
N LEU A 555 34.72 -19.30 10.01
CA LEU A 555 34.80 -19.61 8.58
C LEU A 555 36.14 -20.27 8.21
N THR A 556 37.26 -19.76 8.73
CA THR A 556 38.59 -20.35 8.51
C THR A 556 38.71 -21.76 9.10
N ARG A 557 38.23 -22.00 10.34
CA ARG A 557 38.22 -23.35 10.95
C ARG A 557 37.27 -24.33 10.26
N MET A 558 36.30 -23.85 9.49
CA MET A 558 35.43 -24.66 8.64
C MET A 558 36.04 -24.98 7.26
N GLY A 559 37.32 -24.65 7.04
CA GLY A 559 38.03 -24.97 5.80
C GLY A 559 37.71 -24.03 4.63
N ILE A 560 37.11 -22.86 4.88
CA ILE A 560 36.81 -21.89 3.83
C ILE A 560 38.11 -21.13 3.46
N PRO A 561 38.50 -21.09 2.17
CA PRO A 561 39.69 -20.39 1.68
C PRO A 561 39.85 -18.97 2.22
N GLY A 562 41.06 -18.63 2.65
CA GLY A 562 41.37 -17.33 3.25
C GLY A 562 41.02 -16.14 2.35
N HIS A 563 41.12 -16.33 1.02
CA HIS A 563 40.66 -15.39 0.00
C HIS A 563 39.16 -15.05 0.15
N LEU A 564 38.29 -16.07 0.15
CA LEU A 564 36.84 -15.93 0.34
C LEU A 564 36.51 -15.31 1.72
N VAL A 565 37.18 -15.76 2.78
CA VAL A 565 36.97 -15.20 4.13
C VAL A 565 37.31 -13.71 4.17
N GLN A 566 38.42 -13.29 3.54
CA GLN A 566 38.85 -11.89 3.50
C GLN A 566 37.92 -11.02 2.62
N LEU A 567 37.43 -11.55 1.50
CA LEU A 567 36.45 -10.88 0.64
C LEU A 567 35.12 -10.62 1.37
N ILE A 568 34.60 -11.60 2.12
CA ILE A 568 33.38 -11.49 2.94
C ILE A 568 33.63 -10.55 4.14
N LYS A 569 34.80 -10.63 4.77
CA LYS A 569 35.21 -9.74 5.87
C LYS A 569 35.25 -8.28 5.43
N ASN A 570 35.73 -7.98 4.22
CA ASN A 570 35.70 -6.62 3.66
C ASN A 570 34.28 -6.14 3.33
N LEU A 571 33.45 -6.98 2.73
CA LEU A 571 32.01 -6.70 2.49
C LEU A 571 31.30 -6.22 3.75
N TYR A 572 31.57 -6.86 4.90
CA TYR A 572 30.98 -6.51 6.19
C TYR A 572 31.68 -5.34 6.89
N LYS A 573 33.02 -5.29 6.92
CA LYS A 573 33.79 -4.20 7.54
C LYS A 573 33.42 -2.84 6.93
N ASN A 574 33.21 -2.78 5.62
CA ASN A 574 32.86 -1.57 4.88
C ASN A 574 31.34 -1.38 4.76
N SER A 575 30.53 -2.07 5.58
CA SER A 575 29.07 -2.06 5.49
C SER A 575 28.45 -0.83 6.16
N THR A 576 28.00 0.12 5.34
CA THR A 576 27.10 1.19 5.80
C THR A 576 25.63 0.83 5.58
N ALA A 577 24.73 1.58 6.20
CA ALA A 577 23.30 1.47 5.98
C ALA A 577 22.57 2.81 6.09
N VAL A 578 21.43 2.92 5.43
CA VAL A 578 20.43 3.98 5.62
C VAL A 578 19.09 3.35 5.93
N VAL A 579 18.38 3.84 6.95
CA VAL A 579 17.04 3.36 7.29
C VAL A 579 16.02 4.12 6.46
N ARG A 580 15.17 3.41 5.72
CA ARG A 580 14.10 4.00 4.90
C ARG A 580 12.75 3.83 5.57
N ILE A 581 12.12 4.94 5.91
CA ILE A 581 10.73 5.00 6.37
C ILE A 581 9.94 5.82 5.34
N GLU A 582 9.05 5.14 4.62
CA GLU A 582 8.35 5.68 3.45
C GLU A 582 9.31 6.26 2.39
N ASN A 583 9.38 7.59 2.29
CA ASN A 583 10.27 8.34 1.39
C ASN A 583 11.42 9.04 2.13
N CYS A 584 11.50 8.93 3.45
CA CYS A 584 12.59 9.51 4.25
C CYS A 584 13.70 8.47 4.43
N LEU A 585 14.94 8.90 4.18
CA LEU A 585 16.16 8.17 4.54
C LEU A 585 16.72 8.77 5.84
N SER A 586 17.24 7.92 6.73
CA SER A 586 18.10 8.38 7.82
C SER A 586 19.45 8.87 7.28
N PRO A 587 20.24 9.60 8.10
CA PRO A 587 21.69 9.66 7.92
C PRO A 587 22.30 8.26 7.78
N GLU A 588 23.46 8.17 7.13
CA GLU A 588 24.21 6.93 7.00
C GLU A 588 24.72 6.46 8.37
N CYS A 589 24.56 5.17 8.67
CA CYS A 589 25.05 4.54 9.89
C CYS A 589 25.99 3.37 9.58
N VAL A 590 27.01 3.19 10.43
CA VAL A 590 28.01 2.12 10.29
C VAL A 590 27.52 0.88 11.03
N ILE A 591 27.39 -0.25 10.32
CA ILE A 591 27.08 -1.54 10.94
C ILE A 591 28.32 -2.07 11.66
N ARG A 592 28.17 -2.64 12.86
CA ARG A 592 29.29 -3.15 13.68
C ARG A 592 29.18 -4.63 14.08
N LYS A 593 28.05 -5.28 13.77
CA LYS A 593 27.73 -6.68 14.09
C LYS A 593 26.52 -7.14 13.29
N GLY A 594 26.26 -8.44 13.32
CA GLY A 594 25.10 -9.08 12.70
C GLY A 594 25.33 -9.45 11.22
N VAL A 595 24.46 -10.31 10.69
CA VAL A 595 24.42 -10.67 9.27
C VAL A 595 23.24 -9.95 8.60
N ARG A 596 23.41 -9.46 7.37
CA ARG A 596 22.43 -8.61 6.69
C ARG A 596 21.13 -9.37 6.38
N GLN A 597 20.09 -9.18 7.18
CA GLN A 597 18.81 -9.87 6.99
C GLN A 597 18.15 -9.47 5.66
N GLY A 598 18.16 -10.37 4.67
CA GLY A 598 17.74 -10.12 3.28
C GLY A 598 18.87 -10.32 2.25
N CYS A 599 20.13 -10.35 2.68
CA CYS A 599 21.29 -10.65 1.84
C CYS A 599 21.44 -12.16 1.59
N ILE A 600 21.79 -12.50 0.34
CA ILE A 600 21.99 -13.86 -0.20
C ILE A 600 22.93 -14.72 0.68
N LEU A 601 24.06 -14.16 1.12
CA LEU A 601 25.04 -14.89 1.94
C LEU A 601 24.64 -15.07 3.41
N SER A 602 23.71 -14.24 3.92
CA SER A 602 23.48 -14.14 5.36
C SER A 602 22.86 -15.39 6.01
N PRO A 603 21.95 -16.14 5.37
CA PRO A 603 21.50 -17.43 5.89
C PRO A 603 22.63 -18.46 6.00
N LEU A 604 23.51 -18.55 4.99
CA LEU A 604 24.64 -19.49 5.00
C LEU A 604 25.64 -19.14 6.11
N LEU A 605 26.02 -17.87 6.22
CA LEU A 605 26.90 -17.37 7.27
C LEU A 605 26.29 -17.55 8.67
N TYR A 606 24.97 -17.39 8.82
CA TYR A 606 24.27 -17.66 10.07
C TYR A 606 24.32 -19.16 10.43
N ASN A 607 24.05 -20.05 9.46
CA ASN A 607 24.09 -21.48 9.68
C ASN A 607 25.48 -21.94 10.15
N LEU A 608 26.55 -21.52 9.47
CA LEU A 608 27.94 -21.84 9.86
C LEU A 608 28.30 -21.30 11.26
N TYR A 609 27.82 -20.10 11.61
CA TYR A 609 28.01 -19.53 12.94
C TYR A 609 27.23 -20.31 14.02
N SER A 610 26.02 -20.76 13.72
CA SER A 610 25.16 -21.56 14.62
C SER A 610 25.67 -22.99 14.78
N GLU A 611 26.14 -23.60 13.70
CA GLU A 611 26.78 -24.92 13.64
C GLU A 611 28.00 -24.97 14.57
N HIS A 612 28.88 -23.96 14.51
CA HIS A 612 30.01 -23.91 15.45
C HIS A 612 29.56 -23.81 16.91
N ILE A 613 28.46 -23.10 17.22
CA ILE A 613 27.90 -23.07 18.58
C ILE A 613 27.43 -24.47 18.99
N MET A 614 26.65 -25.16 18.14
CA MET A 614 26.18 -26.52 18.43
C MET A 614 27.34 -27.49 18.67
N ARG A 615 28.35 -27.51 17.78
CA ARG A 615 29.55 -28.35 17.97
C ARG A 615 30.33 -28.04 19.24
N THR A 616 30.36 -26.78 19.69
CA THR A 616 31.03 -26.38 20.95
C THR A 616 30.20 -26.75 22.19
N VAL A 617 28.89 -26.98 22.04
CA VAL A 617 28.00 -27.43 23.12
C VAL A 617 27.95 -28.95 23.22
N LEU A 618 28.19 -29.66 22.11
CA LEU A 618 28.27 -31.12 22.02
C LEU A 618 29.71 -31.67 22.13
N ASP A 619 30.69 -30.80 22.37
CA ASP A 619 32.11 -31.18 22.53
C ASP A 619 32.28 -31.97 23.84
N GLY A 620 32.67 -33.24 23.75
CA GLY A 620 32.69 -34.16 24.89
C GLY A 620 31.32 -34.70 25.33
N TRP A 621 30.29 -34.66 24.47
CA TRP A 621 29.00 -35.29 24.73
C TRP A 621 28.89 -36.65 24.02
N ASP A 622 29.08 -37.74 24.77
CA ASP A 622 29.01 -39.12 24.26
C ASP A 622 27.56 -39.67 24.14
N GLY A 623 26.56 -38.89 24.52
CA GLY A 623 25.15 -39.29 24.44
C GLY A 623 24.61 -39.25 23.01
N GLY A 624 23.98 -40.34 22.57
CA GLY A 624 23.18 -40.35 21.33
C GLY A 624 22.04 -39.33 21.35
N VAL A 625 21.50 -39.04 20.16
CA VAL A 625 20.39 -38.10 19.90
C VAL A 625 19.06 -38.64 20.42
#